data_AF-A0A9E1ZU97-F1
#
_entry.id   AF-A0A9E1ZU97-F1
#
_cell.length_a   1.000
_cell.length_b   1.000
_cell.length_c   1.000
_cell.angle_alpha   90.00
_cell.angle_beta   90.00
_cell.angle_gamma   90.00
#
_symmetry.space_group_name_H-M   'P 1'
#
loop_
_entity.id
_entity.type
_entity.pdbx_description
1 polymer ?
#
loop_
_entity_poly.entity_id
_entity_poly.type
_entity_poly.pdbx_seq_one_letter_code
_entity_poly.pdbx_strand_id
1 'polypeptide(L)'
;LTPPGPLSDLIQGAVKEVTGKVPELSTTGGTSDARFIKDHCPVAEFGMAAKTMHKVDENVSVSDIGDLTEIYSKILDGYFSP
;
A
#
# COMPACT_ATOMS: atom_id res chain seq x y z
N LEU A 1 -4.44 2.43 -15.68
CA LEU A 1 -3.95 3.05 -14.44
C LEU A 1 -5.13 3.64 -13.71
N THR A 2 -5.17 3.50 -12.39
CA THR A 2 -6.17 4.14 -11.54
C THR A 2 -5.69 5.56 -11.22
N PRO A 3 -6.46 6.62 -11.51
CA PRO A 3 -6.12 7.96 -11.05
C PRO A 3 -6.13 8.05 -9.51
N PRO A 4 -5.35 8.96 -8.91
CA PRO A 4 -5.49 9.29 -7.49
C PRO A 4 -6.93 9.70 -7.14
N GLY A 5 -7.36 9.38 -5.93
CA GLY A 5 -8.69 9.67 -5.42
C GLY A 5 -8.90 9.13 -4.01
N PRO A 6 -10.15 8.91 -3.58
CA PRO A 6 -10.47 8.59 -2.19
C PRO A 6 -9.70 7.38 -1.62
N LEU A 7 -9.48 6.34 -2.44
CA LEU A 7 -8.71 5.17 -2.01
C LEU A 7 -7.23 5.50 -1.77
N SER A 8 -6.58 6.25 -2.67
CA SER A 8 -5.17 6.63 -2.47
C SER A 8 -5.02 7.59 -1.30
N ASP A 9 -5.96 8.52 -1.11
CA ASP A 9 -5.93 9.48 -0.01
C ASP A 9 -6.10 8.78 1.35
N LEU A 10 -7.00 7.79 1.42
CA LEU A 10 -7.20 6.94 2.59
C LEU A 10 -5.92 6.17 2.95
N ILE A 11 -5.29 5.53 1.95
CA ILE A 11 -4.04 4.80 2.14
C ILE A 11 -2.93 5.74 2.60
N GLN A 12 -2.75 6.91 1.96
CA GLN A 12 -1.75 7.90 2.37
C GLN A 12 -1.97 8.37 3.81
N GLY A 13 -3.23 8.59 4.21
CA GLY A 13 -3.60 8.93 5.58
C GLY A 13 -3.21 7.86 6.60
N ALA A 14 -3.59 6.61 6.34
CA ALA A 14 -3.27 5.49 7.22
C ALA A 14 -1.75 5.28 7.36
N VAL A 15 -1.00 5.34 6.26
CA VAL A 15 0.47 5.24 6.29
C VAL A 15 1.08 6.38 7.11
N LYS A 16 0.59 7.61 6.92
CA LYS A 16 1.08 8.78 7.67
C LYS A 16 0.79 8.66 9.16
N GLU A 17 -0.35 8.13 9.54
CA GLU A 17 -0.73 7.97 10.95
C GLU A 17 0.18 6.97 11.67
N VAL A 18 0.47 5.82 11.05
CA VAL A 18 1.30 4.77 11.66
C VAL A 18 2.79 5.14 11.63
N THR A 19 3.27 5.66 10.49
CA THR A 19 4.71 5.81 10.25
C THR A 19 5.23 7.25 10.35
N GLY A 20 4.34 8.24 10.39
CA GLY A 20 4.68 9.66 10.29
C GLY A 20 5.08 10.13 8.89
N LYS A 21 5.09 9.24 7.88
CA LYS A 21 5.58 9.52 6.52
C LYS A 21 4.42 9.59 5.53
N VAL A 22 4.50 10.53 4.59
CA VAL A 22 3.56 10.59 3.46
C VAL A 22 4.16 9.80 2.30
N PRO A 23 3.51 8.72 1.83
CA PRO A 23 4.04 7.96 0.70
C PRO A 23 3.83 8.73 -0.60
N GLU A 24 4.81 8.63 -1.51
CA GLU A 24 4.73 9.18 -2.86
C GLU A 24 3.83 8.29 -3.73
N LEU A 25 2.93 8.91 -4.50
CA LEU A 25 2.16 8.19 -5.51
C LEU A 25 3.03 7.94 -6.73
N SER A 26 3.24 6.67 -7.06
CA SER A 26 4.14 6.26 -8.14
C SER A 26 3.51 5.22 -9.05
N THR A 27 3.94 5.22 -10.31
CA THR A 27 3.68 4.15 -11.29
C THR A 27 4.99 3.49 -11.76
N THR A 28 6.08 3.69 -11.04
CA THR A 28 7.39 3.10 -11.33
C THR A 28 7.48 1.66 -10.80
N GLY A 29 8.49 0.92 -11.25
CA GLY A 29 8.69 -0.48 -10.86
C GLY A 29 8.16 -1.47 -11.89
N GLY A 30 7.64 -2.61 -11.41
CA GLY A 30 7.09 -3.68 -12.23
C GLY A 30 5.58 -3.54 -12.49
N THR A 31 4.92 -4.67 -12.73
CA THR A 31 3.46 -4.74 -12.87
C THR A 31 2.88 -5.71 -11.86
N SER A 32 1.66 -5.45 -11.38
CA SER A 32 0.88 -6.42 -10.62
C SER A 32 -0.37 -6.86 -11.40
N ASP A 33 -1.16 -7.75 -10.80
CA ASP A 33 -2.46 -8.17 -11.34
C ASP A 33 -3.54 -7.08 -11.24
N ALA A 34 -3.24 -5.92 -10.61
CA ALA A 34 -4.06 -4.72 -10.69
C ALA A 34 -4.40 -4.32 -12.13
N ARG A 35 -3.55 -4.68 -13.11
CA ARG A 35 -3.81 -4.46 -14.54
C ARG A 35 -5.10 -5.09 -15.05
N PHE A 36 -5.60 -6.13 -14.38
CA PHE A 36 -6.87 -6.78 -14.71
C PHE A 36 -8.04 -6.27 -13.87
N ILE A 37 -7.79 -5.80 -12.65
CA ILE A 37 -8.84 -5.43 -11.69
C ILE A 37 -9.28 -3.97 -11.86
N LYS A 38 -8.38 -3.08 -12.32
CA LYS A 38 -8.60 -1.62 -12.37
C LYS A 38 -9.81 -1.17 -13.21
N ASP A 39 -10.32 -2.03 -14.10
CA ASP A 39 -11.51 -1.75 -14.90
C ASP A 39 -12.83 -2.00 -14.14
N HIS A 40 -12.75 -2.62 -12.96
CA HIS A 40 -13.91 -2.96 -12.12
C HIS A 40 -14.03 -2.09 -10.88
N CYS A 41 -12.92 -1.61 -10.33
CA CYS A 41 -12.90 -0.75 -9.15
C CYS A 41 -11.61 0.08 -9.08
N PRO A 42 -11.57 1.12 -8.23
CA PRO A 42 -10.32 1.79 -7.89
C PRO A 42 -9.32 0.80 -7.29
N VAL A 43 -8.10 0.77 -7.81
CA VAL A 43 -7.00 -0.07 -7.31
C VAL A 43 -5.79 0.79 -7.01
N ALA A 44 -5.20 0.57 -5.84
CA ALA A 44 -3.92 1.11 -5.42
C ALA A 44 -3.06 -0.03 -4.85
N GLU A 45 -1.74 0.12 -4.94
CA GLU A 45 -0.78 -0.84 -4.41
C GLU A 45 0.00 -0.21 -3.27
N PHE A 46 0.14 -0.94 -2.17
CA PHE A 46 0.95 -0.57 -1.02
C PHE A 46 1.45 -1.84 -0.33
N GLY A 47 2.66 -1.80 0.21
CA GLY A 47 3.26 -2.97 0.86
C GLY A 47 4.65 -2.67 1.42
N MET A 48 5.33 -3.73 1.86
CA MET A 48 6.70 -3.65 2.38
C MET A 48 7.71 -3.28 1.29
N ALA A 49 8.87 -2.79 1.72
CA ALA A 49 9.94 -2.43 0.81
C ALA A 49 10.52 -3.65 0.08
N ALA A 50 10.42 -3.70 -1.25
CA ALA A 50 10.91 -4.79 -2.09
C ALA A 50 12.44 -4.79 -2.32
N LYS A 51 13.25 -4.41 -1.33
CA LYS A 51 14.72 -4.23 -1.49
C LYS A 51 15.44 -5.55 -1.84
N THR A 52 14.97 -6.65 -1.26
CA THR A 52 15.56 -7.99 -1.33
C THR A 52 14.67 -8.97 -2.10
N MET A 53 13.52 -8.53 -2.61
CA MET A 53 12.59 -9.36 -3.39
C MET A 53 13.32 -9.99 -4.59
N HIS A 54 13.16 -11.30 -4.76
CA HIS A 54 13.81 -12.11 -5.81
C HIS A 54 15.35 -12.15 -5.72
N LYS A 55 15.94 -11.92 -4.54
CA LYS A 55 17.37 -12.10 -4.28
C LYS A 55 17.59 -13.26 -3.31
N VAL A 56 18.82 -13.78 -3.27
CA VAL A 56 19.23 -14.69 -2.19
C VAL A 56 19.10 -13.98 -0.84
N ASP A 57 18.76 -14.74 0.20
CA ASP A 57 18.51 -14.22 1.55
C ASP A 57 17.43 -13.13 1.62
N GLU A 58 16.32 -13.31 0.89
CA GLU A 58 15.16 -12.43 0.96
C GLU A 58 14.67 -12.28 2.42
N ASN A 59 14.53 -11.03 2.86
CA ASN A 59 14.20 -10.70 4.24
C ASN A 59 13.51 -9.34 4.34
N VAL A 60 12.85 -9.12 5.48
CA VAL A 60 12.22 -7.87 5.86
C VAL A 60 12.38 -7.65 7.38
N SER A 61 12.26 -6.40 7.83
CA SER A 61 12.20 -6.12 9.26
C SER A 61 10.90 -6.66 9.86
N VAL A 62 10.98 -7.28 11.03
CA VAL A 62 9.79 -7.73 11.76
C VAL A 62 8.90 -6.54 12.18
N SER A 63 9.50 -5.38 12.45
CA SER A 63 8.75 -4.15 12.73
C SER A 63 7.86 -3.73 11.55
N ASP A 64 8.36 -3.87 10.32
CA ASP A 64 7.62 -3.47 9.12
C ASP A 64 6.36 -4.34 8.92
N ILE A 65 6.38 -5.59 9.40
CA ILE A 65 5.19 -6.46 9.40
C ILE A 65 4.13 -5.94 10.38
N GLY A 66 4.58 -5.48 11.56
CA GLY A 66 3.71 -4.84 12.56
C GLY A 66 3.06 -3.57 12.01
N ASP A 67 3.88 -2.66 11.47
CA ASP A 67 3.41 -1.41 10.86
C ASP A 67 2.45 -1.69 9.70
N LEU A 68 2.77 -2.65 8.81
CA LEU A 68 1.90 -3.03 7.70
C LEU A 68 0.54 -3.53 8.19
N THR A 69 0.52 -4.31 9.28
CA THR A 69 -0.72 -4.81 9.88
C THR A 69 -1.58 -3.65 10.39
N GLU A 70 -0.98 -2.72 11.13
CA GLU A 70 -1.70 -1.56 11.66
C GLU A 70 -2.24 -0.66 10.54
N ILE A 71 -1.46 -0.44 9.48
CA ILE A 71 -1.89 0.36 8.32
C ILE A 71 -3.09 -0.30 7.63
N TYR A 72 -3.06 -1.61 7.39
CA TYR A 72 -4.20 -2.31 6.79
C TYR A 72 -5.45 -2.24 7.68
N SER A 73 -5.31 -2.40 9.00
CA SER A 73 -6.43 -2.23 9.94
C SER A 73 -7.06 -0.85 9.81
N LYS A 74 -6.25 0.22 9.80
CA LYS A 74 -6.75 1.60 9.63
C LYS A 74 -7.41 1.84 8.27
N ILE A 75 -6.88 1.26 7.19
CA ILE A 75 -7.51 1.34 5.87
C ILE A 75 -8.89 0.69 5.91
N LEU A 76 -9.02 -0.49 6.51
CA LEU A 76 -10.31 -1.17 6.63
C LEU A 76 -11.29 -0.38 7.49
N ASP A 77 -10.86 0.11 8.64
CA ASP A 77 -11.70 0.94 9.53
C ASP A 77 -12.18 2.21 8.82
N GLY A 78 -11.29 2.91 8.10
CA GLY A 78 -11.66 4.11 7.36
C GLY A 78 -12.52 3.84 6.13
N TYR A 79 -12.32 2.71 5.44
CA TYR A 79 -13.11 2.35 4.26
C TYR A 79 -14.53 1.94 4.62
N PHE A 80 -14.73 1.24 5.74
CA PHE A 80 -16.02 0.76 6.20
C PHE A 80 -16.68 1.66 7.26
N SER A 81 -16.07 2.80 7.58
CA SER A 81 -16.69 3.80 8.46
C SER A 81 -18.01 4.29 7.84
N PRO A 82 -19.09 4.43 8.64
CA PRO A 82 -20.38 4.93 8.19
C PRO A 82 -20.35 6.39 7.73
#